data_AF-A0A078JJM7-F1
#
_entry.id   AF-A0A078JJM7-F1
#
_cell.length_a   1.000
_cell.length_b   1.000
_cell.length_c   1.000
_cell.angle_alpha   90.00
_cell.angle_beta   90.00
_cell.angle_gamma   90.00
#
_symmetry.space_group_name_H-M   'P 1'
#
loop_
_entity.id
_entity.type
_entity.pdbx_description
1 polymer ?
#
loop_
_entity_poly.entity_id
_entity_poly.type
_entity_poly.pdbx_seq_one_letter_code
_entity_poly.pdbx_strand_id
1 'polypeptide(L)'
;MSVSMFSALLNADKTHPPRAGVSNLTAAEAEKAVSGNLCRCTGYRPLVDACKSFSADVDIEDLGFNTFCKKGLPCYDHTLSSQVCTFPEFLKKELKSLDDDPRKYRWSSPVSISELQSLLGLENGVSVKLVAGNTSTGYYKEEKDKKYDRFVDIRRIPELTVVRRDEKGVELGAAITISKAIEVLRENESVLILAKIAAHMEKIASRFVRNTGTIGGNIIMAQRKHFPSDLTTILVAARATVKIMSTGSGVQEQYTLEEFLQRPPLEAKSVLLSLTIPSWRPMKYSPLNTHLLFETYRAAPRPLGNALAFLNAAFSAEVSLNKAGDGVVVNDCLLAFGAYGTKHAHRAKKVEDFLAGKVISDEVLLEAISLLKDEIVPDKGTSNPGYRSSLAVTFLFEFFGSLTTNSWLNGGCKEPLKPVAMLSSAQQIVENQEYSPVGKGIEKTGAKLQASGEAVYVDDIPSPENCLYGAFIYSTMPLARIKSIGFKENRVPEGVLGIITYKDIPKGGQNVGTKGFFASDLLFAEEVTHCAGQIIAFLVSLL
;
A
#
# COMPACT_ATOMS: atom_id res chain seq x y z
N MET A 1 -5.29 -15.97 -2.88
CA MET A 1 -4.42 -16.76 -3.76
C MET A 1 -5.16 -17.08 -5.06
N SER A 2 -6.15 -17.98 -5.06
CA SER A 2 -6.88 -18.38 -6.29
C SER A 2 -7.44 -17.20 -7.08
N VAL A 3 -8.19 -16.29 -6.43
CA VAL A 3 -8.74 -15.07 -7.07
C VAL A 3 -7.66 -14.14 -7.62
N SER A 4 -6.53 -14.04 -6.93
CA SER A 4 -5.40 -13.20 -7.32
C SER A 4 -4.73 -13.72 -8.59
N MET A 5 -4.52 -15.04 -8.66
CA MET A 5 -3.99 -15.71 -9.85
C MET A 5 -4.99 -15.68 -11.01
N PHE A 6 -6.27 -15.96 -10.75
CA PHE A 6 -7.34 -15.87 -11.73
C PHE A 6 -7.41 -14.48 -12.38
N SER A 7 -7.34 -13.41 -11.57
CA SER A 7 -7.31 -12.04 -12.08
C SER A 7 -6.04 -11.75 -12.91
N ALA A 8 -4.90 -12.35 -12.60
CA ALA A 8 -3.68 -12.20 -13.40
C ALA A 8 -3.81 -12.87 -14.76
N LEU A 9 -4.29 -14.12 -14.81
CA LEU A 9 -4.54 -14.87 -16.04
C LEU A 9 -5.51 -14.11 -16.96
N LEU A 10 -6.64 -13.64 -16.42
CA LEU A 10 -7.62 -12.86 -17.19
C LEU A 10 -7.06 -11.55 -17.76
N ASN A 11 -6.05 -10.96 -17.14
CA ASN A 11 -5.45 -9.72 -17.65
C ASN A 11 -4.34 -9.99 -18.67
N ALA A 12 -3.56 -11.06 -18.49
CA ALA A 12 -2.49 -11.44 -19.43
C ALA A 12 -3.06 -11.83 -20.81
N ASP A 13 -4.22 -12.47 -20.84
CA ASP A 13 -4.82 -12.95 -22.09
C ASP A 13 -5.64 -11.87 -22.84
N LYS A 14 -5.76 -10.66 -22.30
CA LYS A 14 -6.47 -9.54 -22.98
C LYS A 14 -5.68 -8.95 -24.14
N THR A 15 -4.35 -9.01 -24.09
CA THR A 15 -3.49 -8.31 -25.06
C THR A 15 -3.25 -9.11 -26.32
N HIS A 16 -3.14 -10.43 -26.21
CA HIS A 16 -2.89 -11.35 -27.33
C HIS A 16 -3.56 -12.70 -27.04
N PRO A 17 -3.97 -13.47 -28.07
CA PRO A 17 -4.48 -14.82 -27.85
C PRO A 17 -3.36 -15.72 -27.31
N PRO A 18 -3.60 -16.51 -26.24
CA PRO A 18 -2.60 -17.41 -25.67
C PRO A 18 -2.30 -18.60 -26.60
N ARG A 19 -1.13 -19.23 -26.42
CA ARG A 19 -0.83 -20.53 -27.03
C ARG A 19 -1.67 -21.63 -26.35
N ALA A 20 -2.00 -22.70 -27.07
CA ALA A 20 -2.79 -23.80 -26.51
C ALA A 20 -2.10 -24.40 -25.27
N GLY A 21 -2.78 -24.37 -24.12
CA GLY A 21 -2.30 -24.97 -22.87
C GLY A 21 -1.53 -24.05 -21.92
N VAL A 22 -1.21 -22.80 -22.28
CA VAL A 22 -0.41 -21.87 -21.45
C VAL A 22 -0.93 -20.42 -21.59
N SER A 23 -0.93 -19.62 -20.51
CA SER A 23 -1.31 -18.19 -20.56
C SER A 23 -0.14 -17.33 -21.05
N ASN A 24 -0.41 -16.11 -21.52
CA ASN A 24 0.65 -15.13 -21.84
C ASN A 24 1.35 -14.55 -20.59
N LEU A 25 0.95 -14.98 -19.40
CA LEU A 25 1.52 -14.56 -18.13
C LEU A 25 2.98 -15.03 -18.00
N THR A 26 3.87 -14.16 -17.56
CA THR A 26 5.26 -14.55 -17.24
C THR A 26 5.38 -15.11 -15.81
N ALA A 27 6.46 -15.83 -15.51
CA ALA A 27 6.75 -16.35 -14.16
C ALA A 27 6.81 -15.23 -13.12
N ALA A 28 7.45 -14.12 -13.49
CA ALA A 28 7.60 -12.94 -12.64
C ALA A 28 6.23 -12.28 -12.36
N GLU A 29 5.35 -12.22 -13.34
CA GLU A 29 3.99 -11.71 -13.15
C GLU A 29 3.14 -12.63 -12.28
N ALA A 30 3.28 -13.95 -12.43
CA ALA A 30 2.61 -14.94 -11.59
C ALA A 30 3.04 -14.81 -10.11
N GLU A 31 4.35 -14.72 -9.83
CA GLU A 31 4.86 -14.44 -8.48
C GLU A 31 4.30 -13.12 -7.92
N LYS A 32 4.37 -12.06 -8.72
CA LYS A 32 3.93 -10.74 -8.33
C LYS A 32 2.42 -10.69 -8.06
N ALA A 33 1.61 -11.46 -8.80
CA ALA A 33 0.17 -11.52 -8.62
C ALA A 33 -0.25 -12.00 -7.22
N VAL A 34 0.53 -12.90 -6.62
CA VAL A 34 0.25 -13.49 -5.31
C VAL A 34 1.07 -12.89 -4.16
N SER A 35 2.05 -12.03 -4.46
CA SER A 35 2.89 -11.34 -3.47
C SER A 35 2.12 -10.55 -2.40
N GLY A 36 0.88 -10.14 -2.70
CA GLY A 36 -0.01 -9.42 -1.79
C GLY A 36 -0.79 -10.31 -0.82
N ASN A 37 -0.73 -11.62 -0.96
CA ASN A 37 -1.47 -12.58 -0.16
C ASN A 37 -0.59 -13.17 0.95
N LEU A 38 -1.14 -13.35 2.14
CA LEU A 38 -0.42 -13.99 3.25
C LEU A 38 -0.86 -15.45 3.40
N CYS A 39 0.11 -16.35 3.56
CA CYS A 39 -0.11 -17.74 3.93
C CYS A 39 0.80 -18.10 5.11
N ARG A 40 0.22 -18.68 6.16
CA ARG A 40 0.97 -19.08 7.37
C ARG A 40 1.49 -20.52 7.30
N CYS A 41 0.89 -21.36 6.46
CA CYS A 41 1.09 -22.82 6.52
C CYS A 41 2.12 -23.34 5.50
N THR A 42 2.08 -22.87 4.26
CA THR A 42 2.76 -23.55 3.14
C THR A 42 4.21 -23.11 2.90
N GLY A 43 4.65 -22.02 3.53
CA GLY A 43 5.92 -21.38 3.19
C GLY A 43 5.97 -20.82 1.76
N TYR A 44 4.81 -20.60 1.12
CA TYR A 44 4.60 -20.06 -0.23
C TYR A 44 5.10 -20.90 -1.40
N ARG A 45 6.21 -21.63 -1.28
CA ARG A 45 6.82 -22.38 -2.39
C ARG A 45 5.81 -23.17 -3.24
N PRO A 46 5.04 -24.14 -2.71
CA PRO A 46 4.11 -24.92 -3.54
C PRO A 46 2.99 -24.09 -4.16
N LEU A 47 2.65 -22.93 -3.59
CA LEU A 47 1.64 -22.03 -4.16
C LEU A 47 2.19 -21.28 -5.36
N VAL A 48 3.44 -20.83 -5.27
CA VAL A 48 4.09 -20.10 -6.36
C VAL A 48 4.46 -21.03 -7.50
N ASP A 49 4.94 -22.23 -7.23
CA ASP A 49 5.20 -23.24 -8.26
C ASP A 49 3.91 -23.50 -9.05
N ALA A 50 2.78 -23.68 -8.36
CA ALA A 50 1.48 -23.86 -8.99
C ALA A 50 0.99 -22.62 -9.78
N CYS A 51 1.45 -21.42 -9.44
CA CYS A 51 1.15 -20.22 -10.24
C CYS A 51 2.03 -20.16 -11.49
N LYS A 52 3.33 -20.46 -11.35
CA LYS A 52 4.30 -20.48 -12.46
C LYS A 52 4.00 -21.54 -13.51
N SER A 53 3.31 -22.63 -13.15
CA SER A 53 2.93 -23.66 -14.12
C SER A 53 1.95 -23.17 -15.19
N PHE A 54 1.37 -21.97 -15.03
CA PHE A 54 0.54 -21.33 -16.05
C PHE A 54 1.32 -20.36 -16.95
N SER A 55 2.61 -20.14 -16.67
CA SER A 55 3.41 -19.10 -17.30
C SER A 55 4.02 -19.53 -18.64
N ALA A 56 4.12 -18.60 -19.59
CA ALA A 56 4.64 -18.85 -20.95
C ALA A 56 6.15 -19.17 -21.00
N ASP A 57 6.89 -18.75 -19.98
CA ASP A 57 8.36 -18.74 -19.91
C ASP A 57 8.92 -19.75 -18.89
N VAL A 58 8.13 -20.74 -18.47
CA VAL A 58 8.53 -21.75 -17.48
C VAL A 58 8.31 -23.15 -18.02
N ASP A 59 9.32 -24.00 -17.89
CA ASP A 59 9.15 -25.43 -18.08
C ASP A 59 8.58 -26.07 -16.80
N ILE A 60 7.58 -26.93 -16.95
CA ILE A 60 6.97 -27.69 -15.84
C ILE A 60 8.02 -28.59 -15.17
N GLU A 61 9.01 -29.07 -15.93
CA GLU A 61 10.10 -29.90 -15.40
C GLU A 61 10.92 -29.16 -14.34
N ASP A 62 11.19 -27.87 -14.57
CA ASP A 62 11.96 -27.01 -13.66
C ASP A 62 11.25 -26.78 -12.32
N LEU A 63 9.93 -26.97 -12.28
CA LEU A 63 9.10 -26.85 -11.08
C LEU A 63 9.01 -28.15 -10.27
N GLY A 64 9.58 -29.26 -10.77
CA GLY A 64 9.57 -30.55 -10.07
C GLY A 64 8.20 -31.24 -10.02
N PHE A 65 7.22 -30.81 -10.83
CA PHE A 65 5.88 -31.40 -10.84
C PHE A 65 5.83 -32.81 -11.45
N ASN A 66 6.80 -33.19 -12.29
CA ASN A 66 6.89 -34.51 -12.91
C ASN A 66 6.99 -35.65 -11.90
N THR A 67 7.51 -35.39 -10.69
CA THR A 67 7.60 -36.39 -9.60
C THR A 67 6.22 -36.74 -9.02
N PHE A 68 5.24 -35.85 -9.15
CA PHE A 68 3.91 -35.96 -8.53
C PHE A 68 2.78 -36.18 -9.55
N CYS A 69 2.90 -35.66 -10.78
CA CYS A 69 1.86 -35.70 -11.81
C CYS A 69 2.21 -36.65 -12.97
N LYS A 70 2.02 -37.97 -12.79
CA LYS A 70 2.23 -38.98 -13.86
C LYS A 70 1.28 -38.85 -15.07
N LYS A 71 0.20 -38.07 -14.96
CA LYS A 71 -0.80 -37.84 -16.03
C LYS A 71 -0.66 -36.47 -16.71
N GLY A 72 0.43 -35.74 -16.44
CA GLY A 72 0.58 -34.34 -16.82
C GLY A 72 -0.21 -33.39 -15.90
N LEU A 73 0.11 -32.10 -15.92
CA LEU A 73 -0.73 -31.07 -15.32
C LEU A 73 -1.97 -30.83 -16.21
N PRO A 74 -3.12 -30.45 -15.64
CA PRO A 74 -4.24 -29.99 -16.46
C PRO A 74 -3.79 -28.80 -17.31
N CYS A 75 -3.89 -28.93 -18.64
CA CYS A 75 -3.56 -27.84 -19.56
C CYS A 75 -4.49 -26.64 -19.30
N TYR A 76 -3.92 -25.42 -19.34
CA TYR A 76 -4.73 -24.20 -19.26
C TYR A 76 -5.65 -24.11 -20.48
N ASP A 77 -6.96 -24.17 -20.23
CA ASP A 77 -7.98 -23.99 -21.26
C ASP A 77 -8.52 -22.55 -21.24
N HIS A 78 -7.98 -21.73 -22.13
CA HIS A 78 -8.40 -20.34 -22.33
C HIS A 78 -9.83 -20.21 -22.90
N THR A 79 -10.45 -21.29 -23.40
CA THR A 79 -11.84 -21.24 -23.89
C THR A 79 -12.85 -21.28 -22.73
N LEU A 80 -12.49 -21.82 -21.57
CA LEU A 80 -13.29 -21.75 -20.36
C LEU A 80 -13.32 -20.34 -19.76
N SER A 81 -12.23 -19.57 -19.89
CA SER A 81 -12.16 -18.21 -19.36
C SER A 81 -13.14 -17.26 -20.06
N SER A 82 -13.34 -17.43 -21.38
CA SER A 82 -14.32 -16.66 -22.16
C SER A 82 -15.78 -17.05 -21.87
N GLN A 83 -16.05 -18.30 -21.46
CA GLN A 83 -17.38 -18.76 -21.07
C GLN A 83 -17.80 -18.28 -19.66
N VAL A 84 -16.87 -18.24 -18.71
CA VAL A 84 -17.15 -17.92 -17.29
C VAL A 84 -17.22 -16.40 -17.02
N CYS A 85 -16.60 -15.56 -17.86
CA CYS A 85 -16.33 -14.16 -17.53
C CYS A 85 -17.09 -13.12 -18.37
N THR A 86 -18.23 -13.46 -18.97
CA THR A 86 -19.01 -12.47 -19.73
C THR A 86 -19.51 -11.36 -18.79
N PHE A 87 -19.11 -10.11 -19.06
CA PHE A 87 -19.54 -8.97 -18.26
C PHE A 87 -21.06 -8.80 -18.37
N PRO A 88 -21.81 -8.69 -17.25
CA PRO A 88 -23.26 -8.66 -17.30
C PRO A 88 -23.80 -7.48 -18.13
N GLU A 89 -24.60 -7.75 -19.17
CA GLU A 89 -25.10 -6.72 -20.10
C GLU A 89 -25.88 -5.60 -19.40
N PHE A 90 -26.65 -5.91 -18.35
CA PHE A 90 -27.41 -4.91 -17.60
C PHE A 90 -26.53 -3.88 -16.87
N LEU A 91 -25.26 -4.21 -16.60
CA LEU A 91 -24.29 -3.31 -15.98
C LEU A 91 -23.57 -2.41 -17.01
N LYS A 92 -23.76 -2.63 -18.32
CA LYS A 92 -23.16 -1.78 -19.36
C LYS A 92 -23.93 -0.48 -19.61
N LYS A 93 -25.15 -0.36 -19.07
CA LYS A 93 -25.96 0.86 -19.17
C LYS A 93 -25.35 1.98 -18.31
N GLU A 94 -25.36 3.21 -18.81
CA GLU A 94 -24.80 4.37 -18.10
C GLU A 94 -25.42 4.55 -16.71
N LEU A 95 -24.57 4.75 -15.72
CA LEU A 95 -24.94 4.97 -14.34
C LEU A 95 -25.42 6.42 -14.17
N LYS A 96 -26.70 6.62 -13.86
CA LYS A 96 -27.23 7.93 -13.45
C LYS A 96 -26.75 8.28 -12.03
N SER A 97 -26.76 9.57 -11.70
CA SER A 97 -26.62 10.01 -10.31
C SER A 97 -27.69 9.30 -9.46
N LEU A 98 -27.28 8.77 -8.31
CA LEU A 98 -28.19 8.20 -7.33
C LEU A 98 -28.59 9.35 -6.41
N ASP A 99 -29.73 9.97 -6.69
CA ASP A 99 -30.24 11.12 -5.96
C ASP A 99 -31.72 10.90 -5.58
N ASP A 100 -32.00 9.76 -4.94
CA ASP A 100 -33.32 9.47 -4.39
C ASP A 100 -33.26 9.56 -2.85
N ASP A 101 -33.75 10.69 -2.33
CA ASP A 101 -33.98 11.07 -0.93
C ASP A 101 -32.81 11.72 -0.15
N PRO A 102 -32.77 13.08 -0.04
CA PRO A 102 -31.74 13.82 0.70
C PRO A 102 -31.76 13.60 2.22
N ARG A 103 -32.79 12.93 2.77
CA ARG A 103 -32.92 12.70 4.21
C ARG A 103 -32.61 11.26 4.63
N LYS A 104 -32.37 10.33 3.69
CA LYS A 104 -32.31 8.89 3.99
C LYS A 104 -30.97 8.22 3.75
N TYR A 105 -30.14 8.73 2.83
CA TYR A 105 -28.86 8.10 2.52
C TYR A 105 -27.66 8.95 2.93
N ARG A 106 -26.83 8.36 3.80
CA ARG A 106 -25.52 8.89 4.19
C ARG A 106 -24.50 8.83 3.04
N TRP A 107 -24.87 8.46 1.80
CA TRP A 107 -23.93 8.25 0.69
C TRP A 107 -24.41 8.91 -0.61
N SER A 108 -23.60 9.79 -1.18
CA SER A 108 -23.86 10.48 -2.47
C SER A 108 -22.74 10.17 -3.47
N SER A 109 -23.01 10.18 -4.78
CA SER A 109 -22.02 9.86 -5.83
C SER A 109 -22.09 10.84 -7.01
N PRO A 110 -21.58 12.08 -6.83
CA PRO A 110 -21.63 13.11 -7.86
C PRO A 110 -20.90 12.68 -9.14
N VAL A 111 -21.39 13.16 -10.28
CA VAL A 111 -20.84 12.87 -11.62
C VAL A 111 -20.11 14.08 -12.23
N SER A 112 -20.07 15.22 -11.53
CA SER A 112 -19.37 16.43 -11.96
C SER A 112 -18.81 17.22 -10.78
N ILE A 113 -17.86 18.12 -11.06
CA ILE A 113 -17.30 19.03 -10.04
C ILE A 113 -18.36 20.01 -9.50
N SER A 114 -19.28 20.47 -10.35
CA SER A 114 -20.35 21.41 -9.93
C SER A 114 -21.33 20.77 -8.96
N GLU A 115 -21.68 19.49 -9.18
CA GLU A 115 -22.51 18.72 -8.25
C GLU A 115 -21.78 18.46 -6.93
N LEU A 116 -20.49 18.10 -6.98
CA LEU A 116 -19.66 17.97 -5.78
C LEU A 116 -19.60 19.29 -4.97
N GLN A 117 -19.45 20.43 -5.65
CA GLN A 117 -19.49 21.75 -5.01
C GLN A 117 -20.85 22.02 -4.36
N SER A 118 -21.94 21.72 -5.05
CA SER A 118 -23.30 21.88 -4.53
C SER A 118 -23.47 21.05 -3.26
N LEU A 119 -23.06 19.77 -3.29
CA LEU A 119 -23.08 18.89 -2.11
C LEU A 119 -22.25 19.48 -0.96
N LEU A 120 -21.02 19.92 -1.20
CA LEU A 120 -20.15 20.48 -0.15
C LEU A 120 -20.60 21.86 0.37
N GLY A 121 -21.40 22.58 -0.41
CA GLY A 121 -21.92 23.91 -0.07
C GLY A 121 -23.25 23.90 0.70
N LEU A 122 -24.02 22.82 0.62
CA LEU A 122 -25.43 22.81 1.05
C LEU A 122 -25.68 23.02 2.55
N GLU A 123 -24.80 22.64 3.47
CA GLU A 123 -25.11 22.73 4.91
C GLU A 123 -23.88 23.05 5.78
N ASN A 124 -23.94 24.17 6.51
CA ASN A 124 -22.96 24.49 7.55
C ASN A 124 -23.22 23.60 8.78
N GLY A 125 -22.19 22.88 9.24
CA GLY A 125 -22.27 22.02 10.43
C GLY A 125 -22.39 20.51 10.15
N VAL A 126 -22.54 20.10 8.89
CA VAL A 126 -22.58 18.67 8.50
C VAL A 126 -21.18 18.12 8.26
N SER A 127 -20.85 17.02 8.92
CA SER A 127 -19.57 16.33 8.76
C SER A 127 -19.59 15.44 7.50
N VAL A 128 -18.76 15.81 6.51
CA VAL A 128 -18.68 15.10 5.23
C VAL A 128 -17.35 14.36 5.09
N LYS A 129 -17.40 13.12 4.61
CA LYS A 129 -16.23 12.34 4.20
C LYS A 129 -16.22 12.14 2.68
N LEU A 130 -15.21 12.67 2.00
CA LEU A 130 -14.93 12.29 0.62
C LEU A 130 -14.37 10.87 0.59
N VAL A 131 -14.92 10.02 -0.27
CA VAL A 131 -14.53 8.62 -0.43
C VAL A 131 -14.14 8.37 -1.88
N ALA A 132 -13.05 7.63 -2.06
CA ALA A 132 -12.74 6.99 -3.33
C ALA A 132 -12.42 5.51 -3.08
N GLY A 133 -11.16 5.21 -2.76
CA GLY A 133 -10.74 3.83 -2.47
C GLY A 133 -11.11 3.29 -1.09
N ASN A 134 -11.46 4.17 -0.14
CA ASN A 134 -11.75 3.84 1.26
C ASN A 134 -10.65 3.04 2.02
N THR A 135 -9.46 2.88 1.44
CA THR A 135 -8.36 2.10 2.02
C THR A 135 -7.77 2.72 3.29
N SER A 136 -8.02 4.01 3.54
CA SER A 136 -7.60 4.74 4.75
C SER A 136 -8.21 4.15 6.02
N THR A 137 -9.44 3.61 5.96
CA THR A 137 -10.15 3.05 7.12
C THR A 137 -9.52 1.76 7.64
N GLY A 138 -8.76 1.06 6.79
CA GLY A 138 -7.96 -0.09 7.21
C GLY A 138 -6.71 0.32 8.00
N TYR A 139 -6.21 1.54 7.79
CA TYR A 139 -5.03 2.09 8.46
C TYR A 139 -5.41 2.84 9.74
N TYR A 140 -6.29 3.84 9.61
CA TYR A 140 -6.81 4.63 10.73
C TYR A 140 -8.04 3.94 11.31
N LYS A 141 -7.84 3.01 12.25
CA LYS A 141 -8.94 2.24 12.84
C LYS A 141 -9.95 3.15 13.55
N GLU A 142 -9.49 4.25 14.12
CA GLU A 142 -10.31 5.28 14.75
C GLU A 142 -11.24 6.02 13.75
N GLU A 143 -11.01 5.94 12.44
CA GLU A 143 -11.99 6.42 11.45
C GLU A 143 -13.30 5.62 11.50
N LYS A 144 -13.27 4.37 11.98
CA LYS A 144 -14.49 3.57 12.14
C LYS A 144 -15.37 4.09 13.26
N ASP A 145 -14.76 4.72 14.26
CA ASP A 145 -15.45 5.29 15.42
C ASP A 145 -15.96 6.71 15.15
N LYS A 146 -15.46 7.37 14.08
CA LYS A 146 -15.92 8.69 13.66
C LYS A 146 -17.27 8.60 12.97
N LYS A 147 -18.27 9.26 13.56
CA LYS A 147 -19.58 9.46 12.94
C LYS A 147 -19.45 10.60 11.91
N TYR A 148 -19.56 10.25 10.64
CA TYR A 148 -19.75 11.22 9.55
C TYR A 148 -21.22 11.25 9.16
N ASP A 149 -21.78 12.43 9.02
CA ASP A 149 -23.18 12.60 8.62
C ASP A 149 -23.37 12.13 7.17
N ARG A 150 -22.40 12.42 6.30
CA ARG A 150 -22.45 12.06 4.88
C ARG A 150 -21.11 11.60 4.32
N PHE A 151 -21.18 10.66 3.37
CA PHE A 151 -20.09 10.14 2.55
C PHE A 151 -20.34 10.55 1.10
N VAL A 152 -19.31 11.00 0.40
CA VAL A 152 -19.42 11.43 -1.00
C VAL A 152 -18.38 10.69 -1.83
N ASP A 153 -18.83 9.79 -2.70
CA ASP A 153 -17.99 9.03 -3.63
C ASP A 153 -17.61 9.88 -4.84
N ILE A 154 -16.32 10.21 -4.96
CA ILE A 154 -15.80 11.10 -6.00
C ILE A 154 -15.28 10.34 -7.24
N ARG A 155 -15.38 9.00 -7.29
CA ARG A 155 -14.81 8.18 -8.38
C ARG A 155 -15.51 8.37 -9.73
N ARG A 156 -16.75 8.85 -9.73
CA ARG A 156 -17.56 9.03 -10.95
C ARG A 156 -17.33 10.38 -11.63
N ILE A 157 -16.53 11.28 -11.03
CA ILE A 157 -16.24 12.61 -11.58
C ILE A 157 -15.10 12.48 -12.61
N PRO A 158 -15.36 12.68 -13.93
CA PRO A 158 -14.37 12.49 -14.98
C PRO A 158 -13.12 13.38 -14.82
N GLU A 159 -13.28 14.59 -14.32
CA GLU A 159 -12.18 15.54 -14.09
C GLU A 159 -11.17 15.01 -13.06
N LEU A 160 -11.61 14.16 -12.12
CA LEU A 160 -10.76 13.55 -11.10
C LEU A 160 -10.13 12.23 -11.56
N THR A 161 -10.55 11.67 -12.69
CA THR A 161 -9.98 10.46 -13.29
C THR A 161 -9.23 10.75 -14.59
N VAL A 162 -8.90 12.01 -14.84
CA VAL A 162 -8.18 12.44 -16.03
C VAL A 162 -6.73 11.95 -16.04
N VAL A 163 -6.24 11.58 -17.22
CA VAL A 163 -4.81 11.36 -17.49
C VAL A 163 -4.45 12.22 -18.69
N ARG A 164 -3.56 13.20 -18.51
CA ARG A 164 -3.06 14.04 -19.61
C ARG A 164 -1.55 13.98 -19.67
N ARG A 165 -1.04 14.02 -20.89
CA ARG A 165 0.39 14.04 -21.19
C ARG A 165 0.64 15.16 -22.16
N ASP A 166 1.56 16.04 -21.82
CA ASP A 166 2.00 17.14 -22.67
C ASP A 166 3.51 17.35 -22.53
N GLU A 167 4.02 18.43 -23.13
CA GLU A 167 5.44 18.78 -23.03
C GLU A 167 5.87 19.18 -21.61
N LYS A 168 4.92 19.64 -20.78
CA LYS A 168 5.17 20.07 -19.40
C LYS A 168 5.25 18.87 -18.45
N GLY A 169 4.59 17.76 -18.75
CA GLY A 169 4.67 16.55 -17.94
C GLY A 169 3.46 15.62 -18.04
N VAL A 170 3.22 14.89 -16.95
CA VAL A 170 2.10 13.96 -16.80
C VAL A 170 1.18 14.49 -15.70
N GLU A 171 -0.06 14.83 -16.07
CA GLU A 171 -1.14 15.19 -15.14
C GLU A 171 -2.02 13.97 -14.86
N LEU A 172 -2.25 13.69 -13.58
CA LEU A 172 -3.07 12.60 -13.07
C LEU A 172 -4.16 13.17 -12.16
N GLY A 173 -5.42 12.85 -12.45
CA GLY A 173 -6.54 13.22 -11.58
C GLY A 173 -6.46 12.54 -10.21
N ALA A 174 -6.98 13.20 -9.18
CA ALA A 174 -6.86 12.76 -7.79
C ALA A 174 -7.53 11.40 -7.48
N ALA A 175 -8.53 11.00 -8.26
CA ALA A 175 -9.22 9.72 -8.16
C ALA A 175 -8.54 8.59 -8.98
N ILE A 176 -7.46 8.88 -9.72
CA ILE A 176 -6.62 7.84 -10.36
C ILE A 176 -6.06 6.90 -9.29
N THR A 177 -6.20 5.60 -9.53
CA THR A 177 -5.66 4.55 -8.66
C THR A 177 -4.14 4.51 -8.77
N ILE A 178 -3.46 4.09 -7.71
CA ILE A 178 -2.00 3.96 -7.71
C ILE A 178 -1.56 2.96 -8.79
N SER A 179 -2.29 1.87 -9.00
CA SER A 179 -2.01 0.92 -10.09
C SER A 179 -2.10 1.56 -11.46
N LYS A 180 -3.13 2.39 -11.71
CA LYS A 180 -3.26 3.05 -13.02
C LYS A 180 -2.17 4.10 -13.22
N ALA A 181 -1.78 4.82 -12.17
CA ALA A 181 -0.64 5.73 -12.22
C ALA A 181 0.67 4.98 -12.58
N ILE A 182 0.92 3.81 -12.00
CA ILE A 182 2.09 2.97 -12.34
C ILE A 182 2.10 2.61 -13.83
N GLU A 183 0.97 2.15 -14.38
CA GLU A 183 0.85 1.83 -15.81
C GLU A 183 1.17 3.04 -16.68
N VAL A 184 0.54 4.18 -16.38
CA VAL A 184 0.70 5.44 -17.13
C VAL A 184 2.14 5.93 -17.12
N LEU A 185 2.85 5.77 -16.00
CA LEU A 185 4.24 6.20 -15.86
C LEU A 185 5.24 5.21 -16.50
N ARG A 186 4.89 3.92 -16.61
CA ARG A 186 5.74 2.90 -17.24
C ARG A 186 5.69 2.92 -18.77
N GLU A 187 4.56 3.29 -19.37
CA GLU A 187 4.41 3.42 -20.83
C GLU A 187 5.44 4.38 -21.48
N ASN A 188 6.18 5.16 -20.68
CA ASN A 188 7.19 6.10 -21.12
C ASN A 188 8.60 5.72 -20.60
N GLU A 189 9.07 4.52 -20.94
CA GLU A 189 10.41 4.05 -20.57
C GLU A 189 11.54 4.99 -21.05
N SER A 190 11.26 5.84 -22.04
CA SER A 190 12.17 6.87 -22.53
C SER A 190 12.53 7.94 -21.49
N VAL A 191 11.73 8.10 -20.42
CA VAL A 191 12.01 9.03 -19.31
C VAL A 191 12.38 8.24 -18.06
N LEU A 192 13.68 8.08 -17.83
CA LEU A 192 14.26 7.28 -16.72
C LEU A 192 13.65 7.60 -15.35
N ILE A 193 13.27 8.87 -15.10
CA ILE A 193 12.66 9.30 -13.83
C ILE A 193 11.26 8.71 -13.65
N LEU A 194 10.40 8.76 -14.66
CA LEU A 194 9.03 8.24 -14.55
C LEU A 194 9.04 6.73 -14.31
N ALA A 195 9.94 6.00 -14.98
CA ALA A 195 10.14 4.58 -14.77
C ALA A 195 10.59 4.27 -13.32
N LYS A 196 11.52 5.05 -12.76
CA LYS A 196 11.96 4.90 -11.35
C LYS A 196 10.84 5.21 -10.35
N ILE A 197 10.05 6.26 -10.60
CA ILE A 197 8.86 6.57 -9.79
C ILE A 197 7.87 5.40 -9.84
N ALA A 198 7.56 4.88 -11.03
CA ALA A 198 6.66 3.74 -11.20
C ALA A 198 7.18 2.49 -10.47
N ALA A 199 8.48 2.20 -10.58
CA ALA A 199 9.12 1.08 -9.89
C ALA A 199 9.07 1.23 -8.35
N HIS A 200 9.18 2.45 -7.82
CA HIS A 200 9.00 2.68 -6.39
C HIS A 200 7.53 2.54 -5.96
N MET A 201 6.59 3.04 -6.76
CA MET A 201 5.16 2.93 -6.50
C MET A 201 4.68 1.47 -6.42
N GLU A 202 5.35 0.53 -7.10
CA GLU A 202 5.08 -0.91 -6.98
C GLU A 202 5.37 -1.48 -5.59
N LYS A 203 6.23 -0.82 -4.81
CA LYS A 203 6.53 -1.18 -3.41
C LYS A 203 5.47 -0.66 -2.43
N ILE A 204 4.48 0.11 -2.90
CA ILE A 204 3.41 0.67 -2.06
C ILE A 204 2.31 -0.37 -1.88
N ALA A 205 2.13 -0.85 -0.64
CA ALA A 205 1.09 -1.82 -0.27
C ALA A 205 1.07 -3.07 -1.19
N SER A 206 -0.03 -3.81 -1.24
CA SER A 206 -0.26 -4.89 -2.20
C SER A 206 -0.98 -4.38 -3.45
N ARG A 207 -0.95 -5.17 -4.55
CA ARG A 207 -1.66 -4.82 -5.79
C ARG A 207 -3.16 -4.56 -5.56
N PHE A 208 -3.82 -5.32 -4.68
CA PHE A 208 -5.24 -5.12 -4.37
C PHE A 208 -5.49 -3.74 -3.74
N VAL A 209 -4.63 -3.32 -2.81
CA VAL A 209 -4.71 -1.98 -2.23
C VAL A 209 -4.43 -0.91 -3.27
N ARG A 210 -3.45 -1.11 -4.17
CA ARG A 210 -3.13 -0.14 -5.24
C ARG A 210 -4.22 -0.03 -6.32
N ASN A 211 -4.97 -1.11 -6.57
CA ASN A 211 -6.08 -1.11 -7.52
C ASN A 211 -7.28 -0.29 -7.03
N THR A 212 -7.34 0.05 -5.75
CA THR A 212 -8.46 0.77 -5.15
C THR A 212 -8.02 2.10 -4.52
N GLY A 213 -6.86 2.13 -3.89
CA GLY A 213 -6.26 3.34 -3.32
C GLY A 213 -5.88 4.34 -4.41
N THR A 214 -6.24 5.60 -4.21
CA THR A 214 -6.01 6.68 -5.19
C THR A 214 -4.80 7.53 -4.82
N ILE A 215 -4.19 8.17 -5.81
CA ILE A 215 -3.08 9.10 -5.58
C ILE A 215 -3.51 10.27 -4.68
N GLY A 216 -4.72 10.79 -4.90
CA GLY A 216 -5.23 11.92 -4.13
C GLY A 216 -5.56 11.55 -2.70
N GLY A 217 -6.15 10.36 -2.47
CA GLY A 217 -6.39 9.85 -1.13
C GLY A 217 -5.10 9.70 -0.34
N ASN A 218 -4.04 9.19 -0.97
CA ASN A 218 -2.73 9.06 -0.33
C ASN A 218 -2.09 10.42 0.01
N ILE A 219 -2.12 11.40 -0.90
CA ILE A 219 -1.62 12.76 -0.68
C ILE A 219 -2.38 13.44 0.49
N ILE A 220 -3.71 13.33 0.51
CA ILE A 220 -4.53 13.90 1.60
C ILE A 220 -4.26 13.20 2.94
N MET A 221 -4.04 11.89 2.94
CA MET A 221 -3.63 11.16 4.15
C MET A 221 -2.29 11.66 4.69
N ALA A 222 -1.31 11.91 3.80
CA ALA A 222 0.00 12.44 4.19
C ALA A 222 -0.13 13.85 4.80
N GLN A 223 -0.89 14.74 4.17
CA GLN A 223 -1.08 16.11 4.67
C GLN A 223 -1.87 16.15 5.99
N ARG A 224 -3.04 15.50 6.05
CA ARG A 224 -3.99 15.68 7.16
C ARG A 224 -3.70 14.80 8.38
N LYS A 225 -3.03 13.67 8.21
CA LYS A 225 -2.98 12.59 9.22
C LYS A 225 -1.60 12.01 9.47
N HIS A 226 -0.55 12.70 9.02
CA HIS A 226 0.83 12.28 9.23
C HIS A 226 1.14 10.88 8.67
N PHE A 227 0.50 10.53 7.55
CA PHE A 227 0.74 9.24 6.91
C PHE A 227 2.17 9.17 6.36
N PRO A 228 2.98 8.16 6.74
CA PRO A 228 4.34 7.98 6.24
C PRO A 228 4.33 7.48 4.79
N SER A 229 4.04 8.36 3.84
CA SER A 229 3.80 8.02 2.45
C SER A 229 5.09 7.86 1.64
N ASP A 230 5.24 6.70 0.99
CA ASP A 230 6.24 6.49 -0.08
C ASP A 230 5.94 7.40 -1.29
N LEU A 231 4.65 7.55 -1.65
CA LEU A 231 4.20 8.31 -2.82
C LEU A 231 4.55 9.79 -2.72
N THR A 232 4.27 10.43 -1.59
CA THR A 232 4.54 11.88 -1.48
C THR A 232 6.03 12.16 -1.48
N THR A 233 6.84 11.32 -0.83
CA THR A 233 8.30 11.49 -0.75
C THR A 233 8.95 11.43 -2.13
N ILE A 234 8.61 10.43 -2.96
CA ILE A 234 9.16 10.33 -4.32
C ILE A 234 8.68 11.47 -5.24
N LEU A 235 7.45 11.96 -5.04
CA LEU A 235 6.88 13.05 -5.84
C LEU A 235 7.42 14.43 -5.45
N VAL A 236 7.77 14.64 -4.18
CA VAL A 236 8.47 15.86 -3.74
C VAL A 236 9.81 15.97 -4.46
N ALA A 237 10.59 14.88 -4.52
CA ALA A 237 11.85 14.85 -5.26
C ALA A 237 11.69 15.02 -6.77
N ALA A 238 10.57 14.55 -7.32
CA ALA A 238 10.22 14.76 -8.72
C ALA A 238 9.74 16.20 -9.03
N ARG A 239 9.72 17.10 -8.03
CA ARG A 239 9.16 18.46 -8.09
C ARG A 239 7.72 18.48 -8.61
N ALA A 240 6.92 17.50 -8.19
CA ALA A 240 5.52 17.44 -8.57
C ALA A 240 4.72 18.61 -7.98
N THR A 241 3.67 19.01 -8.69
CA THR A 241 2.72 20.04 -8.25
C THR A 241 1.34 19.45 -8.08
N VAL A 242 0.53 20.05 -7.23
CA VAL A 242 -0.86 19.66 -7.00
C VAL A 242 -1.78 20.82 -7.29
N LYS A 243 -2.95 20.50 -7.84
CA LYS A 243 -4.02 21.47 -8.06
C LYS A 243 -5.15 21.22 -7.08
N ILE A 244 -5.51 22.24 -6.32
CA ILE A 244 -6.62 22.20 -5.37
C ILE A 244 -7.71 23.15 -5.80
N MET A 245 -8.93 22.87 -5.36
CA MET A 245 -10.08 23.74 -5.52
C MET A 245 -10.66 24.05 -4.15
N SER A 246 -10.76 25.33 -3.83
CA SER A 246 -11.58 25.79 -2.71
C SER A 246 -13.02 25.91 -3.18
N THR A 247 -13.93 25.13 -2.59
CA THR A 247 -15.34 25.11 -3.03
C THR A 247 -16.11 26.36 -2.66
N GLY A 248 -15.61 27.20 -1.75
CA GLY A 248 -16.25 28.48 -1.41
C GLY A 248 -16.11 29.56 -2.50
N SER A 249 -15.02 29.52 -3.28
CA SER A 249 -14.74 30.50 -4.34
C SER A 249 -14.71 29.88 -5.74
N GLY A 250 -14.63 28.55 -5.85
CA GLY A 250 -14.41 27.84 -7.11
C GLY A 250 -13.02 28.06 -7.71
N VAL A 251 -12.15 28.82 -7.04
CA VAL A 251 -10.80 29.15 -7.51
C VAL A 251 -9.92 27.92 -7.44
N GLN A 252 -9.25 27.64 -8.55
CA GLN A 252 -8.22 26.61 -8.63
C GLN A 252 -6.87 27.23 -8.28
N GLU A 253 -6.18 26.62 -7.33
CA GLU A 253 -4.84 27.02 -6.91
C GLU A 253 -3.86 25.87 -7.20
N GLN A 254 -2.63 26.22 -7.53
CA GLN A 254 -1.56 25.25 -7.77
C GLN A 254 -0.42 25.50 -6.78
N TYR A 255 0.09 24.42 -6.20
CA TYR A 255 1.19 24.45 -5.25
C TYR A 255 2.21 23.37 -5.63
N THR A 256 3.47 23.57 -5.29
CA THR A 256 4.39 22.44 -5.22
C THR A 256 3.88 21.45 -4.16
N LEU A 257 4.18 20.16 -4.34
CA LEU A 257 3.75 19.16 -3.37
C LEU A 257 4.34 19.42 -1.98
N GLU A 258 5.56 19.97 -1.91
CA GLU A 258 6.19 20.38 -0.66
C GLU A 258 5.38 21.48 0.06
N GLU A 259 5.06 22.57 -0.64
CA GLU A 259 4.25 23.66 -0.09
C GLU A 259 2.89 23.15 0.37
N PHE A 260 2.25 22.29 -0.43
CA PHE A 260 0.96 21.69 -0.07
C PHE A 260 1.04 20.89 1.23
N LEU A 261 2.10 20.11 1.44
CA LEU A 261 2.29 19.32 2.66
C LEU A 261 2.55 20.19 3.90
N GLN A 262 3.22 21.34 3.75
CA GLN A 262 3.54 22.27 4.84
C GLN A 262 2.37 23.18 5.21
N ARG A 263 1.40 23.38 4.32
CA ARG A 263 0.20 24.17 4.58
C ARG A 263 -0.68 23.56 5.68
N PRO A 264 -1.53 24.37 6.32
CA PRO A 264 -2.59 23.85 7.19
C PRO A 264 -3.40 22.77 6.46
N PRO A 265 -3.86 21.72 7.18
CA PRO A 265 -4.69 20.67 6.60
C PRO A 265 -5.82 21.26 5.78
N LEU A 266 -5.98 20.74 4.56
CA LEU A 266 -7.00 21.22 3.63
C LEU A 266 -8.38 21.24 4.32
N GLU A 267 -9.15 22.31 4.14
CA GLU A 267 -10.46 22.43 4.78
C GLU A 267 -11.42 21.33 4.33
N ALA A 268 -12.45 21.04 5.14
CA ALA A 268 -13.43 19.99 4.85
C ALA A 268 -14.14 20.20 3.50
N LYS A 269 -14.25 21.46 3.07
CA LYS A 269 -14.90 21.86 1.82
C LYS A 269 -13.93 21.87 0.63
N SER A 270 -12.62 21.83 0.81
CA SER A 270 -11.67 21.91 -0.31
C SER A 270 -11.32 20.54 -0.90
N VAL A 271 -11.05 20.49 -2.21
CA VAL A 271 -10.85 19.24 -2.96
C VAL A 271 -9.51 19.26 -3.70
N LEU A 272 -8.76 18.17 -3.62
CA LEU A 272 -7.59 17.93 -4.46
C LEU A 272 -8.07 17.45 -5.84
N LEU A 273 -7.72 18.16 -6.91
CA LEU A 273 -8.17 17.87 -8.27
C LEU A 273 -7.22 16.95 -9.02
N SER A 274 -5.94 17.33 -9.08
CA SER A 274 -4.93 16.62 -9.85
C SER A 274 -3.51 16.81 -9.28
N LEU A 275 -2.62 15.92 -9.71
CA LEU A 275 -1.19 15.92 -9.49
C LEU A 275 -0.48 15.99 -10.85
N THR A 276 0.51 16.86 -10.98
CA THR A 276 1.34 16.95 -12.20
C THR A 276 2.79 16.66 -11.88
N ILE A 277 3.36 15.67 -12.58
CA ILE A 277 4.78 15.32 -12.54
C ILE A 277 5.46 15.98 -13.74
N PRO A 278 6.44 16.89 -13.54
CA PRO A 278 7.05 17.60 -14.65
C PRO A 278 7.86 16.67 -15.57
N SER A 279 7.95 17.07 -16.84
CA SER A 279 8.79 16.41 -17.84
C SER A 279 10.24 16.85 -17.64
N TRP A 280 11.12 15.88 -17.42
CA TRP A 280 12.55 16.09 -17.28
C TRP A 280 13.24 15.65 -18.58
N ARG A 281 13.13 16.49 -19.62
CA ARG A 281 13.93 16.30 -20.84
C ARG A 281 15.22 17.09 -20.70
N PRO A 282 16.39 16.53 -21.03
CA PRO A 282 17.57 17.35 -21.27
C PRO A 282 17.18 18.38 -22.32
N MET A 283 17.29 19.68 -22.00
CA MET A 283 17.14 20.70 -23.04
C MET A 283 18.13 20.37 -24.15
N LYS A 284 17.67 20.27 -25.40
CA LYS A 284 18.51 20.04 -26.59
C LYS A 284 19.66 21.06 -26.74
N TYR A 285 19.63 22.14 -25.95
CA TYR A 285 20.58 23.24 -25.93
C TYR A 285 21.17 23.51 -24.53
N SER A 286 21.17 22.53 -23.62
CA SER A 286 21.87 22.71 -22.33
C SER A 286 23.39 22.75 -22.60
N PRO A 287 24.12 23.76 -22.11
CA PRO A 287 25.55 23.89 -22.37
C PRO A 287 26.31 22.77 -21.63
N LEU A 288 27.17 22.04 -22.36
CA LEU A 288 28.15 21.03 -21.92
C LEU A 288 27.74 20.08 -20.76
N ASN A 289 27.56 18.79 -21.08
CA ASN A 289 27.68 17.63 -20.16
C ASN A 289 26.88 17.69 -18.85
N THR A 290 25.67 18.23 -18.87
CA THR A 290 24.78 18.18 -17.71
C THR A 290 23.94 16.89 -17.69
N HIS A 291 23.99 16.16 -16.57
CA HIS A 291 23.29 14.91 -16.35
C HIS A 291 22.30 15.04 -15.19
N LEU A 292 21.11 14.49 -15.38
CA LEU A 292 20.09 14.44 -14.34
C LEU A 292 20.08 13.08 -13.65
N LEU A 293 20.34 13.08 -12.36
CA LEU A 293 20.28 11.93 -11.48
C LEU A 293 18.94 11.92 -10.74
N PHE A 294 18.36 10.74 -10.62
CA PHE A 294 17.18 10.52 -9.80
C PHE A 294 17.24 9.13 -9.20
N GLU A 295 17.21 9.01 -7.88
CA GLU A 295 17.18 7.72 -7.19
C GLU A 295 16.15 7.71 -6.07
N THR A 296 15.63 6.52 -5.77
CA THR A 296 14.64 6.35 -4.70
C THR A 296 15.04 5.20 -3.79
N TYR A 297 14.86 5.41 -2.49
CA TYR A 297 15.32 4.51 -1.44
C TYR A 297 14.17 4.18 -0.49
N ARG A 298 14.17 2.95 0.01
CA ARG A 298 13.14 2.45 0.92
C ARG A 298 13.69 1.36 1.81
N ALA A 299 13.74 1.62 3.11
CA ALA A 299 14.03 0.62 4.12
C ALA A 299 12.73 0.27 4.85
N ALA A 300 12.33 -1.00 4.81
CA ALA A 300 11.11 -1.48 5.43
C ALA A 300 11.33 -2.90 6.00
N PRO A 301 10.48 -3.36 6.93
CA PRO A 301 10.53 -4.75 7.43
C PRO A 301 10.37 -5.80 6.31
N ARG A 302 9.77 -5.40 5.18
CA ARG A 302 9.56 -6.26 4.00
C ARG A 302 9.87 -5.47 2.73
N PRO A 303 10.65 -6.04 1.79
CA PRO A 303 11.11 -5.30 0.62
C PRO A 303 9.99 -4.98 -0.39
N LEU A 304 8.98 -5.85 -0.50
CA LEU A 304 8.00 -5.87 -1.59
C LEU A 304 6.63 -5.29 -1.20
N GLY A 305 6.63 -4.26 -0.35
CA GLY A 305 5.42 -3.61 0.12
C GLY A 305 4.72 -4.34 1.26
N ASN A 306 3.44 -4.00 1.46
CA ASN A 306 2.59 -4.46 2.58
C ASN A 306 3.19 -4.27 3.99
N ALA A 307 4.14 -3.34 4.12
CA ALA A 307 4.73 -2.89 5.36
C ALA A 307 5.10 -1.41 5.20
N LEU A 308 4.95 -0.61 6.26
CA LEU A 308 5.41 0.77 6.28
C LEU A 308 6.94 0.81 6.28
N ALA A 309 7.50 1.83 5.66
CA ALA A 309 8.94 2.08 5.69
C ALA A 309 9.38 2.59 7.08
N PHE A 310 10.59 2.22 7.49
CA PHE A 310 11.32 2.90 8.57
C PHE A 310 11.82 4.27 8.10
N LEU A 311 12.29 4.35 6.85
CA LEU A 311 12.63 5.56 6.15
C LEU A 311 12.42 5.31 4.64
N ASN A 312 11.83 6.28 3.97
CA ASN A 312 11.87 6.38 2.52
C ASN A 312 12.52 7.70 2.11
N ALA A 313 13.15 7.71 0.95
CA ALA A 313 13.82 8.88 0.43
C ALA A 313 13.79 8.89 -1.10
N ALA A 314 13.89 10.08 -1.68
CA ALA A 314 14.09 10.24 -3.10
C ALA A 314 14.92 11.48 -3.36
N PHE A 315 15.92 11.34 -4.21
CA PHE A 315 16.91 12.36 -4.49
C PHE A 315 16.94 12.67 -5.96
N SER A 316 17.04 13.95 -6.29
CA SER A 316 17.25 14.45 -7.64
C SER A 316 18.47 15.35 -7.62
N ALA A 317 19.38 15.19 -8.59
CA ALA A 317 20.52 16.10 -8.72
C ALA A 317 20.83 16.36 -10.19
N GLU A 318 21.05 17.61 -10.54
CA GLU A 318 21.62 18.02 -11.80
C GLU A 318 23.13 18.16 -11.62
N VAL A 319 23.91 17.36 -12.34
CA VAL A 319 25.37 17.31 -12.18
C VAL A 319 26.08 17.56 -13.50
N SER A 320 27.27 18.14 -13.46
CA SER A 320 28.11 18.36 -14.63
C SER A 320 29.57 18.07 -14.30
N LEU A 321 30.41 17.92 -15.32
CA LEU A 321 31.85 17.83 -15.09
C LEU A 321 32.41 19.20 -14.76
N ASN A 322 33.36 19.25 -13.83
CA ASN A 322 34.12 20.45 -13.54
C ASN A 322 34.95 20.87 -14.76
N LYS A 323 35.50 22.10 -14.74
CA LYS A 323 36.27 22.64 -15.87
C LYS A 323 37.53 21.83 -16.22
N ALA A 324 38.08 21.09 -15.26
CA ALA A 324 39.25 20.23 -15.45
C ALA A 324 38.89 18.82 -15.96
N GLY A 325 37.61 18.44 -15.94
CA GLY A 325 37.11 17.13 -16.37
C GLY A 325 37.36 15.98 -15.39
N ASP A 326 37.89 16.25 -14.20
CA ASP A 326 38.35 15.27 -13.22
C ASP A 326 37.45 15.15 -11.97
N GLY A 327 36.39 15.95 -11.88
CA GLY A 327 35.43 15.92 -10.77
C GLY A 327 34.01 16.31 -11.18
N VAL A 328 33.02 15.84 -10.40
CA VAL A 328 31.59 16.07 -10.66
C VAL A 328 31.08 17.23 -9.80
N VAL A 329 30.53 18.26 -10.45
CA VAL A 329 29.88 19.41 -9.80
C VAL A 329 28.38 19.13 -9.66
N VAL A 330 27.81 19.42 -8.48
CA VAL A 330 26.35 19.43 -8.28
C VAL A 330 25.83 20.83 -8.61
N ASN A 331 25.10 20.99 -9.70
CA ASN A 331 24.52 22.27 -10.09
C ASN A 331 23.28 22.60 -9.25
N ASP A 332 22.42 21.62 -9.06
CA ASP A 332 21.21 21.70 -8.25
C ASP A 332 20.90 20.31 -7.67
N CYS A 333 20.34 20.26 -6.47
CA CYS A 333 19.85 19.00 -5.91
C CYS A 333 18.64 19.19 -5.00
N LEU A 334 17.87 18.11 -4.89
CA LEU A 334 16.70 18.01 -4.04
C LEU A 334 16.75 16.67 -3.31
N LEU A 335 16.77 16.72 -1.99
CA LEU A 335 16.96 15.59 -1.10
C LEU A 335 15.72 15.40 -0.21
N ALA A 336 14.73 14.64 -0.69
CA ALA A 336 13.48 14.41 0.05
C ALA A 336 13.57 13.15 0.92
N PHE A 337 13.20 13.29 2.20
CA PHE A 337 13.10 12.21 3.19
C PHE A 337 11.68 12.12 3.73
N GLY A 338 11.19 10.92 3.99
CA GLY A 338 9.88 10.69 4.57
C GLY A 338 9.86 9.46 5.48
N ALA A 339 8.73 9.27 6.15
CA ALA A 339 8.51 8.16 7.07
C ALA A 339 9.46 8.07 8.28
N TYR A 340 10.38 9.01 8.54
CA TYR A 340 11.34 8.93 9.65
C TYR A 340 10.80 9.37 11.02
N GLY A 341 9.47 9.45 11.17
CA GLY A 341 8.83 9.88 12.41
C GLY A 341 8.58 11.38 12.47
N THR A 342 8.30 12.00 11.34
CA THR A 342 7.87 13.40 11.23
C THR A 342 6.50 13.49 10.56
N LYS A 343 5.90 14.69 10.58
CA LYS A 343 4.54 14.94 10.09
C LYS A 343 4.34 14.64 8.60
N HIS A 344 5.33 14.91 7.75
CA HIS A 344 5.26 14.69 6.30
C HIS A 344 6.67 14.61 5.73
N ALA A 345 6.78 14.30 4.43
CA ALA A 345 8.05 14.33 3.73
C ALA A 345 8.69 15.74 3.84
N HIS A 346 10.00 15.78 4.04
CA HIS A 346 10.77 17.00 4.22
C HIS A 346 12.03 16.96 3.36
N ARG A 347 12.47 18.15 2.92
CA ARG A 347 13.71 18.33 2.18
C ARG A 347 14.84 18.65 3.13
N ALA A 348 16.02 18.09 2.90
CA ALA A 348 17.23 18.50 3.61
C ALA A 348 17.82 19.77 2.97
N LYS A 349 17.12 20.91 3.11
CA LYS A 349 17.47 22.17 2.42
C LYS A 349 18.85 22.67 2.79
N LYS A 350 19.28 22.52 4.05
CA LYS A 350 20.64 22.94 4.45
C LYS A 350 21.71 22.14 3.72
N VAL A 351 21.45 20.85 3.52
CA VAL A 351 22.36 19.96 2.76
C VAL A 351 22.31 20.28 1.27
N GLU A 352 21.12 20.54 0.71
CA GLU A 352 20.94 20.96 -0.67
C GLU A 352 21.74 22.24 -0.97
N ASP A 353 21.54 23.29 -0.15
CA ASP A 353 22.23 24.58 -0.27
C ASP A 353 23.76 24.43 -0.11
N PHE A 354 24.20 23.53 0.77
CA PHE A 354 25.63 23.26 0.95
C PHE A 354 26.26 22.58 -0.26
N LEU A 355 25.54 21.66 -0.92
CA LEU A 355 26.06 20.88 -2.05
C LEU A 355 26.01 21.66 -3.38
N ALA A 356 25.07 22.59 -3.53
CA ALA A 356 24.92 23.39 -4.74
C ALA A 356 26.22 24.12 -5.11
N GLY A 357 26.66 23.93 -6.35
CA GLY A 357 27.89 24.49 -6.92
C GLY A 357 29.19 23.80 -6.50
N LYS A 358 29.17 22.77 -5.63
CA LYS A 358 30.39 22.10 -5.16
C LYS A 358 30.78 20.90 -6.03
N VAL A 359 32.09 20.66 -6.09
CA VAL A 359 32.65 19.39 -6.59
C VAL A 359 32.49 18.35 -5.49
N ILE A 360 31.93 17.19 -5.82
CA ILE A 360 31.76 16.09 -4.87
C ILE A 360 33.11 15.43 -4.60
N SER A 361 33.56 15.51 -3.35
CA SER A 361 34.72 14.80 -2.80
C SER A 361 34.32 14.07 -1.50
N ASP A 362 35.21 13.23 -0.98
CA ASP A 362 34.98 12.53 0.29
C ASP A 362 34.80 13.51 1.46
N GLU A 363 35.56 14.62 1.49
CA GLU A 363 35.43 15.67 2.52
C GLU A 363 34.09 16.39 2.42
N VAL A 364 33.66 16.75 1.21
CA VAL A 364 32.37 17.41 0.97
C VAL A 364 31.21 16.49 1.36
N LEU A 365 31.31 15.18 1.06
CA LEU A 365 30.30 14.20 1.42
C LEU A 365 30.23 13.99 2.94
N LEU A 366 31.36 13.93 3.64
CA LEU A 366 31.42 13.81 5.10
C LEU A 366 30.77 15.02 5.79
N GLU A 367 31.04 16.24 5.29
CA GLU A 367 30.44 17.46 5.82
C GLU A 367 28.93 17.51 5.55
N ALA A 368 28.49 17.12 4.34
CA ALA A 368 27.07 16.99 4.01
C ALA A 368 26.35 15.97 4.92
N ILE A 369 27.00 14.86 5.25
CA ILE A 369 26.50 13.86 6.19
C ILE A 369 26.39 14.43 7.61
N SER A 370 27.35 15.26 8.03
CA SER A 370 27.31 15.95 9.32
C SER A 370 26.08 16.86 9.40
N LEU A 371 25.88 17.72 8.40
CA LEU A 371 24.70 18.60 8.30
C LEU A 371 23.39 17.83 8.25
N LEU A 372 23.36 16.70 7.54
CA LEU A 372 22.16 15.85 7.43
C LEU A 372 21.71 15.33 8.80
N LYS A 373 22.65 14.96 9.69
CA LYS A 373 22.32 14.44 11.03
C LYS A 373 21.62 15.47 11.91
N ASP A 374 21.90 16.75 11.70
CA ASP A 374 21.28 17.85 12.45
C ASP A 374 19.91 18.25 11.87
N GLU A 375 19.67 17.98 10.58
CA GLU A 375 18.43 18.35 9.89
C GLU A 375 17.38 17.23 9.88
N ILE A 376 17.80 15.98 9.63
CA ILE A 376 16.91 14.81 9.54
C ILE A 376 16.87 14.08 10.89
N VAL A 377 16.10 14.66 11.80
CA VAL A 377 15.92 14.15 13.17
C VAL A 377 14.49 13.64 13.38
N PRO A 378 14.30 12.37 13.78
CA PRO A 378 12.98 11.84 14.16
C PRO A 378 12.34 12.57 15.34
N ASP A 379 11.02 12.77 15.32
CA ASP A 379 10.30 13.36 16.46
C ASP A 379 10.38 12.46 17.70
N LYS A 380 10.33 13.07 18.88
CA LYS A 380 10.32 12.37 20.17
C LYS A 380 9.18 11.35 20.22
N GLY A 381 9.51 10.11 20.59
CA GLY A 381 8.55 8.99 20.66
C GLY A 381 8.51 8.14 19.39
N THR A 382 9.24 8.51 18.34
CA THR A 382 9.42 7.67 17.16
C THR A 382 10.11 6.35 17.51
N SER A 383 9.63 5.23 16.95
CA SER A 383 10.27 3.92 17.12
C SER A 383 11.59 3.84 16.35
N ASN A 384 12.62 3.23 16.95
CA ASN A 384 13.94 3.04 16.35
C ASN A 384 14.57 4.33 15.76
N PRO A 385 14.63 5.45 16.50
CA PRO A 385 15.04 6.74 15.94
C PRO A 385 16.50 6.70 15.44
N GLY A 386 17.41 6.07 16.18
CA GLY A 386 18.81 5.92 15.77
C GLY A 386 18.96 5.17 14.44
N TYR A 387 18.21 4.07 14.25
CA TYR A 387 18.22 3.34 12.98
C TYR A 387 17.71 4.19 11.81
N ARG A 388 16.64 4.97 12.02
CA ARG A 388 16.09 5.87 10.98
C ARG A 388 17.06 6.97 10.58
N SER A 389 17.75 7.59 11.54
CA SER A 389 18.79 8.58 11.26
C SER A 389 19.99 7.96 10.53
N SER A 390 20.43 6.75 10.91
CA SER A 390 21.50 6.05 10.20
C SER A 390 21.12 5.72 8.75
N LEU A 391 19.87 5.31 8.49
CA LEU A 391 19.39 5.07 7.12
C LEU A 391 19.45 6.32 6.24
N ALA A 392 19.16 7.51 6.79
CA ALA A 392 19.23 8.76 6.04
C ALA A 392 20.66 9.03 5.54
N VAL A 393 21.65 8.82 6.42
CA VAL A 393 23.08 8.90 6.08
C VAL A 393 23.44 7.86 5.01
N THR A 394 23.00 6.60 5.17
CA THR A 394 23.28 5.54 4.19
C THR A 394 22.74 5.89 2.81
N PHE A 395 21.51 6.39 2.71
CA PHE A 395 20.93 6.76 1.41
C PHE A 395 21.68 7.92 0.76
N LEU A 396 22.03 8.96 1.53
CA LEU A 396 22.81 10.09 1.00
C LEU A 396 24.18 9.62 0.48
N PHE A 397 24.86 8.78 1.27
CA PHE A 397 26.14 8.18 0.90
C PHE A 397 26.03 7.31 -0.34
N GLU A 398 25.00 6.46 -0.46
CA GLU A 398 24.80 5.64 -1.66
C GLU A 398 24.56 6.47 -2.93
N PHE A 399 23.88 7.61 -2.82
CA PHE A 399 23.59 8.50 -3.94
C PHE A 399 24.85 9.22 -4.45
N PHE A 400 25.54 9.94 -3.57
CA PHE A 400 26.70 10.75 -3.95
C PHE A 400 28.03 9.98 -3.94
N GLY A 401 28.16 8.89 -3.17
CA GLY A 401 29.41 8.14 -3.05
C GLY A 401 29.87 7.47 -4.35
N SER A 402 28.95 7.20 -5.28
CA SER A 402 29.33 6.75 -6.63
C SER A 402 29.94 7.85 -7.50
N LEU A 403 29.76 9.13 -7.13
CA LEU A 403 30.30 10.28 -7.84
C LEU A 403 31.66 10.74 -7.28
N THR A 404 32.05 10.31 -6.08
CA THR A 404 33.39 10.60 -5.51
C THR A 404 34.48 9.78 -6.20
N THR A 405 34.12 8.59 -6.71
CA THR A 405 35.00 7.80 -7.58
C THR A 405 34.66 8.11 -9.03
N ASN A 406 35.63 8.46 -9.87
CA ASN A 406 35.46 8.71 -11.31
C ASN A 406 34.92 7.48 -12.11
N SER A 407 34.43 6.43 -11.43
CA SER A 407 33.72 5.28 -11.97
C SER A 407 32.51 5.68 -12.83
N TRP A 408 31.87 6.81 -12.54
CA TRP A 408 30.76 7.35 -13.32
C TRP A 408 31.15 7.72 -14.76
N LEU A 409 32.40 8.13 -15.00
CA LEU A 409 32.94 8.44 -16.34
C LEU A 409 33.19 7.18 -17.19
N ASN A 410 33.33 6.02 -16.57
CA ASN A 410 33.60 4.75 -17.25
C ASN A 410 32.32 3.98 -17.66
N GLY A 411 31.16 4.64 -17.69
CA GLY A 411 29.90 4.00 -18.09
C GLY A 411 29.32 3.07 -17.02
N GLY A 412 29.82 3.14 -15.78
CA GLY A 412 29.32 2.38 -14.63
C GLY A 412 27.99 2.89 -14.09
N CYS A 413 26.99 3.11 -14.94
CA CYS A 413 25.61 3.10 -14.46
C CYS A 413 25.41 1.71 -13.85
N LYS A 414 25.23 1.62 -12.53
CA LYS A 414 24.75 0.38 -11.90
C LYS A 414 23.55 -0.06 -12.71
N GLU A 415 23.65 -1.23 -13.36
CA GLU A 415 22.52 -1.81 -14.08
C GLU A 415 21.30 -1.71 -13.16
N PRO A 416 20.11 -1.37 -13.69
CA PRO A 416 18.90 -1.47 -12.90
C PRO A 416 18.89 -2.87 -12.29
N LEU A 417 18.91 -2.93 -10.95
CA LEU A 417 18.91 -4.18 -10.19
C LEU A 417 17.91 -5.12 -10.88
N LYS A 418 18.41 -6.17 -11.54
CA LYS A 418 17.56 -7.16 -12.20
C LYS A 418 16.48 -7.54 -11.20
N PRO A 419 15.21 -7.67 -11.62
CA PRO A 419 14.13 -8.08 -10.71
C PRO A 419 14.60 -9.35 -10.01
N VAL A 420 14.94 -9.23 -8.72
CA VAL A 420 15.35 -10.39 -7.95
C VAL A 420 14.12 -11.28 -7.92
N ALA A 421 14.22 -12.46 -8.54
CA ALA A 421 13.16 -13.46 -8.48
C ALA A 421 12.74 -13.63 -7.02
N MET A 422 11.44 -13.52 -6.74
CA MET A 422 10.98 -13.39 -5.35
C MET A 422 11.26 -14.65 -4.53
N LEU A 423 11.40 -15.80 -5.19
CA LEU A 423 11.55 -17.11 -4.56
C LEU A 423 12.63 -17.95 -5.23
N SER A 424 13.45 -18.60 -4.40
CA SER A 424 14.48 -19.57 -4.79
C SER A 424 13.86 -20.84 -5.38
N SER A 425 14.55 -21.49 -6.33
CA SER A 425 14.21 -22.84 -6.78
C SER A 425 14.48 -23.87 -5.66
N ALA A 426 13.74 -24.98 -5.66
CA ALA A 426 13.97 -26.08 -4.73
C ALA A 426 13.60 -27.41 -5.39
N GLN A 427 14.40 -28.44 -5.16
CA GLN A 427 14.14 -29.80 -5.62
C GLN A 427 13.68 -30.68 -4.46
N GLN A 428 12.62 -31.46 -4.64
CA GLN A 428 12.18 -32.47 -3.66
C GLN A 428 12.44 -33.86 -4.21
N ILE A 429 13.23 -34.65 -3.49
CA ILE A 429 13.59 -36.02 -3.85
C ILE A 429 12.91 -36.96 -2.84
N VAL A 430 12.17 -37.96 -3.34
CA VAL A 430 11.55 -39.02 -2.52
C VAL A 430 12.29 -40.32 -2.82
N GLU A 431 13.07 -40.82 -1.86
CA GLU A 431 14.05 -41.88 -2.10
C GLU A 431 13.51 -43.31 -1.93
N ASN A 432 12.41 -43.53 -1.20
CA ASN A 432 11.93 -44.88 -0.88
C ASN A 432 10.46 -45.11 -1.30
N GLN A 433 10.19 -46.18 -2.07
CA GLN A 433 8.86 -46.63 -2.51
C GLN A 433 8.45 -48.01 -1.96
N GLU A 434 9.26 -48.61 -1.09
CA GLU A 434 9.09 -49.97 -0.55
C GLU A 434 7.72 -50.18 0.12
N TYR A 435 7.19 -49.16 0.81
CA TYR A 435 5.92 -49.24 1.53
C TYR A 435 4.72 -48.57 0.82
N SER A 436 4.76 -48.46 -0.52
CA SER A 436 3.69 -47.84 -1.30
C SER A 436 2.29 -48.38 -0.90
N PRO A 437 1.30 -47.50 -0.59
CA PRO A 437 1.27 -46.06 -0.87
C PRO A 437 1.88 -45.16 0.21
N VAL A 438 2.34 -45.71 1.34
CA VAL A 438 3.00 -44.94 2.39
C VAL A 438 4.30 -44.34 1.85
N GLY A 439 4.48 -43.03 2.02
CA GLY A 439 5.61 -42.27 1.45
C GLY A 439 5.33 -41.62 0.08
N LYS A 440 4.20 -41.91 -0.58
CA LYS A 440 3.79 -41.17 -1.78
C LYS A 440 3.29 -39.78 -1.41
N GLY A 441 3.64 -38.77 -2.22
CA GLY A 441 3.10 -37.42 -2.12
C GLY A 441 1.64 -37.38 -2.56
N ILE A 442 0.72 -37.73 -1.67
CA ILE A 442 -0.73 -37.70 -1.93
C ILE A 442 -1.26 -36.29 -1.67
N GLU A 443 -2.19 -35.83 -2.52
CA GLU A 443 -2.91 -34.57 -2.32
C GLU A 443 -3.64 -34.58 -0.97
N LYS A 444 -3.54 -33.49 -0.23
CA LYS A 444 -4.27 -33.33 1.05
C LYS A 444 -5.77 -33.46 0.83
N THR A 445 -6.43 -34.27 1.66
CA THR A 445 -7.90 -34.35 1.70
C THR A 445 -8.54 -32.96 1.88
N GLY A 446 -9.51 -32.66 1.01
CA GLY A 446 -10.22 -31.39 1.01
C GLY A 446 -9.46 -30.21 0.38
N ALA A 447 -8.28 -30.41 -0.21
CA ALA A 447 -7.55 -29.34 -0.88
C ALA A 447 -8.38 -28.66 -2.00
N LYS A 448 -9.13 -29.45 -2.78
CA LYS A 448 -10.04 -28.94 -3.81
C LYS A 448 -11.16 -28.06 -3.24
N LEU A 449 -11.79 -28.50 -2.15
CA LEU A 449 -12.82 -27.73 -1.44
C LEU A 449 -12.25 -26.41 -0.89
N GLN A 450 -11.00 -26.42 -0.41
CA GLN A 450 -10.32 -25.21 0.03
C GLN A 450 -10.01 -24.27 -1.14
N ALA A 451 -9.65 -24.81 -2.31
CA ALA A 451 -9.35 -24.03 -3.50
C ALA A 451 -10.60 -23.40 -4.14
N SER A 452 -11.75 -24.10 -4.09
CA SER A 452 -13.05 -23.63 -4.58
C SER A 452 -13.78 -22.70 -3.61
N GLY A 453 -13.45 -22.76 -2.31
CA GLY A 453 -14.16 -22.02 -1.26
C GLY A 453 -15.38 -22.76 -0.69
N GLU A 454 -15.53 -24.06 -1.00
CA GLU A 454 -16.62 -24.91 -0.50
C GLU A 454 -16.29 -25.57 0.85
N ALA A 455 -15.04 -25.49 1.30
CA ALA A 455 -14.67 -25.94 2.63
C ALA A 455 -15.29 -25.02 3.69
N VAL A 456 -16.18 -25.58 4.51
CA VAL A 456 -16.90 -24.85 5.57
C VAL A 456 -16.01 -24.70 6.81
N TYR A 457 -15.77 -23.45 7.21
CA TYR A 457 -15.16 -23.08 8.49
C TYR A 457 -16.24 -22.60 9.49
N VAL A 458 -15.85 -22.35 10.74
CA VAL A 458 -16.79 -22.05 11.84
C VAL A 458 -17.72 -20.88 11.52
N ASP A 459 -17.21 -19.81 10.91
CA ASP A 459 -17.97 -18.60 10.58
C ASP A 459 -18.78 -18.73 9.27
N ASP A 460 -18.53 -19.77 8.48
CA ASP A 460 -19.31 -20.06 7.26
C ASP A 460 -20.62 -20.80 7.58
N ILE A 461 -20.79 -21.26 8.83
CA ILE A 461 -22.00 -21.94 9.29
C ILE A 461 -23.13 -20.88 9.38
N PRO A 462 -24.26 -21.08 8.68
CA PRO A 462 -25.37 -20.13 8.74
C PRO A 462 -25.85 -19.89 10.18
N SER A 463 -25.95 -18.61 10.55
CA SER A 463 -26.48 -18.22 11.85
C SER A 463 -27.96 -18.62 11.97
N PRO A 464 -28.39 -19.25 13.08
CA PRO A 464 -29.80 -19.48 13.37
C PRO A 464 -30.60 -18.16 13.48
N GLU A 465 -31.92 -18.22 13.33
CA GLU A 465 -32.82 -17.04 13.33
C GLU A 465 -32.67 -16.15 14.56
N ASN A 466 -32.44 -16.75 15.74
CA ASN A 466 -32.28 -16.03 17.01
C ASN A 466 -30.82 -16.02 17.50
N CYS A 467 -29.86 -16.08 16.58
CA CYS A 467 -28.44 -16.01 16.93
C CYS A 467 -28.10 -14.64 17.55
N LEU A 468 -27.45 -14.67 18.70
CA LEU A 468 -26.92 -13.46 19.36
C LEU A 468 -25.45 -13.29 19.00
N TYR A 469 -25.02 -12.04 18.95
CA TYR A 469 -23.63 -11.69 18.70
C TYR A 469 -22.99 -11.21 19.98
N GLY A 470 -21.69 -11.42 20.11
CA GLY A 470 -20.98 -10.94 21.27
C GLY A 470 -19.54 -10.60 21.01
N ALA A 471 -19.01 -9.74 21.88
CA ALA A 471 -17.66 -9.22 21.78
C ALA A 471 -17.02 -9.16 23.16
N PHE A 472 -15.79 -9.67 23.26
CA PHE A 472 -14.99 -9.53 24.47
C PHE A 472 -14.54 -8.09 24.68
N ILE A 473 -14.62 -7.64 25.93
CA ILE A 473 -14.09 -6.37 26.42
C ILE A 473 -12.79 -6.69 27.13
N TYR A 474 -11.69 -6.07 26.68
CA TYR A 474 -10.35 -6.37 27.18
C TYR A 474 -9.76 -5.21 27.98
N SER A 475 -8.87 -5.53 28.92
CA SER A 475 -8.02 -4.55 29.59
C SER A 475 -7.11 -3.85 28.60
N THR A 476 -7.07 -2.52 28.67
CA THR A 476 -6.08 -1.72 27.93
C THR A 476 -4.85 -1.40 28.78
N MET A 477 -4.87 -1.77 30.06
CA MET A 477 -3.81 -1.48 31.02
C MET A 477 -3.02 -2.75 31.35
N PRO A 478 -1.69 -2.66 31.50
CA PRO A 478 -0.87 -3.81 31.86
C PRO A 478 -1.15 -4.31 33.29
N LEU A 479 -1.48 -3.42 34.21
CA LEU A 479 -1.89 -3.77 35.57
C LEU A 479 -2.83 -2.68 36.10
N ALA A 480 -4.08 -3.02 36.40
CA ALA A 480 -5.04 -2.02 36.89
C ALA A 480 -6.15 -2.63 37.74
N ARG A 481 -6.66 -1.88 38.73
CA ARG A 481 -7.87 -2.23 39.48
C ARG A 481 -9.12 -1.80 38.70
N ILE A 482 -10.06 -2.72 38.51
CA ILE A 482 -11.36 -2.47 37.90
C ILE A 482 -12.25 -1.79 38.94
N LYS A 483 -12.58 -0.51 38.70
CA LYS A 483 -13.49 0.25 39.58
C LYS A 483 -14.96 -0.05 39.29
N SER A 484 -15.32 -0.10 38.01
CA SER A 484 -16.70 -0.33 37.56
C SER A 484 -16.71 -0.77 36.10
N ILE A 485 -17.73 -1.54 35.72
CA ILE A 485 -18.01 -1.93 34.34
C ILE A 485 -19.41 -1.42 34.01
N GLY A 486 -19.55 -0.65 32.92
CA GLY A 486 -20.83 -0.07 32.53
C GLY A 486 -20.72 0.84 31.31
N PHE A 487 -21.86 1.32 30.83
CA PHE A 487 -21.93 2.24 29.69
C PHE A 487 -21.70 3.69 30.15
N LYS A 488 -20.96 4.47 29.35
CA LYS A 488 -20.56 5.86 29.70
C LYS A 488 -21.73 6.79 30.03
N GLU A 489 -22.90 6.58 29.42
CA GLU A 489 -24.09 7.43 29.61
C GLU A 489 -25.17 6.75 30.48
N ASN A 490 -24.84 5.63 31.15
CA ASN A 490 -25.81 4.76 31.84
C ASN A 490 -27.01 4.32 30.98
N ARG A 491 -26.90 4.50 29.66
CA ARG A 491 -27.90 4.08 28.68
C ARG A 491 -27.35 2.89 27.92
N VAL A 492 -28.12 1.80 27.93
CA VAL A 492 -27.82 0.61 27.12
C VAL A 492 -28.03 1.00 25.65
N PRO A 493 -27.03 0.81 24.77
CA PRO A 493 -27.20 1.05 23.34
C PRO A 493 -28.31 0.18 22.75
N GLU A 494 -28.97 0.67 21.70
CA GLU A 494 -29.97 -0.12 20.97
C GLU A 494 -29.37 -1.44 20.46
N GLY A 495 -30.15 -2.52 20.55
CA GLY A 495 -29.70 -3.88 20.19
C GLY A 495 -28.85 -4.59 21.24
N VAL A 496 -28.27 -3.89 22.23
CA VAL A 496 -27.48 -4.54 23.30
C VAL A 496 -28.40 -5.18 24.33
N LEU A 497 -28.17 -6.47 24.61
CA LEU A 497 -28.94 -7.23 25.60
C LEU A 497 -28.30 -7.19 26.99
N GLY A 498 -26.97 -7.12 27.07
CA GLY A 498 -26.27 -7.06 28.35
C GLY A 498 -24.76 -7.20 28.26
N ILE A 499 -24.13 -7.13 29.43
CA ILE A 499 -22.70 -7.38 29.63
C ILE A 499 -22.58 -8.51 30.64
N ILE A 500 -21.89 -9.58 30.25
CA ILE A 500 -21.56 -10.73 31.09
C ILE A 500 -20.18 -10.50 31.70
N THR A 501 -20.05 -10.71 33.01
CA THR A 501 -18.84 -10.53 33.80
C THR A 501 -18.55 -11.76 34.65
N TYR A 502 -17.47 -11.74 35.44
CA TYR A 502 -17.18 -12.81 36.41
C TYR A 502 -18.33 -13.02 37.43
N LYS A 503 -19.17 -12.01 37.67
CA LYS A 503 -20.30 -12.08 38.60
C LYS A 503 -21.48 -12.87 38.04
N ASP A 504 -21.53 -13.03 36.72
CA ASP A 504 -22.61 -13.73 36.02
C ASP A 504 -22.30 -15.23 35.83
N ILE A 505 -21.17 -15.69 36.36
CA ILE A 505 -20.82 -17.11 36.39
C ILE A 505 -21.85 -17.84 37.29
N PRO A 506 -22.57 -18.85 36.75
CA PRO A 506 -23.60 -19.55 37.51
C PRO A 506 -23.06 -20.18 38.79
N LYS A 507 -23.94 -20.36 39.78
CA LYS A 507 -23.59 -21.06 41.03
C LYS A 507 -23.06 -22.47 40.72
N GLY A 508 -21.85 -22.77 41.19
CA GLY A 508 -21.14 -24.03 40.90
C GLY A 508 -20.23 -23.98 39.66
N GLY A 509 -20.28 -22.89 38.88
CA GLY A 509 -19.32 -22.60 37.82
C GLY A 509 -17.98 -22.10 38.37
N GLN A 510 -16.94 -22.18 37.53
CA GLN A 510 -15.59 -21.71 37.85
C GLN A 510 -15.18 -20.61 36.87
N ASN A 511 -14.55 -19.54 37.37
CA ASN A 511 -13.99 -18.46 36.56
C ASN A 511 -12.66 -18.88 35.91
N VAL A 512 -12.70 -19.84 34.99
CA VAL A 512 -11.50 -20.41 34.36
C VAL A 512 -11.62 -20.38 32.84
N GLY A 513 -10.74 -19.63 32.19
CA GLY A 513 -10.68 -19.48 30.73
C GLY A 513 -9.73 -20.50 30.08
N THR A 514 -8.64 -20.86 30.75
CA THR A 514 -7.70 -21.88 30.27
C THR A 514 -7.08 -22.61 31.46
N LYS A 515 -6.98 -23.94 31.37
CA LYS A 515 -6.28 -24.76 32.37
C LYS A 515 -4.89 -25.10 31.83
N GLY A 516 -3.88 -24.43 32.35
CA GLY A 516 -2.48 -24.78 32.12
C GLY A 516 -2.02 -25.89 33.07
N PHE A 517 -0.79 -26.38 32.84
CA PHE A 517 -0.21 -27.45 33.65
C PHE A 517 0.10 -27.01 35.10
N PHE A 518 0.48 -25.73 35.30
CA PHE A 518 0.87 -25.19 36.60
C PHE A 518 -0.17 -24.24 37.22
N ALA A 519 -0.97 -23.58 36.38
CA ALA A 519 -1.97 -22.62 36.82
C ALA A 519 -3.13 -22.55 35.83
N SER A 520 -4.27 -22.08 36.31
CA SER A 520 -5.43 -21.77 35.47
C SER A 520 -5.55 -20.26 35.29
N ASP A 521 -5.78 -19.83 34.06
CA ASP A 521 -6.08 -18.43 33.75
C ASP A 521 -7.57 -18.17 33.94
N LEU A 522 -7.89 -16.97 34.42
CA LEU A 522 -9.27 -16.54 34.63
C LEU A 522 -10.01 -16.35 33.30
N LEU A 523 -11.30 -16.68 33.27
CA LEU A 523 -12.16 -16.40 32.11
C LEU A 523 -12.44 -14.89 32.00
N PHE A 524 -12.78 -14.26 33.13
CA PHE A 524 -12.97 -12.83 33.28
C PHE A 524 -12.08 -12.32 34.42
N ALA A 525 -11.43 -11.17 34.22
CA ALA A 525 -10.77 -10.45 35.30
C ALA A 525 -11.78 -10.09 36.40
N GLU A 526 -11.36 -10.25 37.65
CA GLU A 526 -12.19 -9.96 38.82
C GLU A 526 -11.99 -8.51 39.25
N GLU A 527 -11.18 -8.26 40.28
CA GLU A 527 -10.89 -6.91 40.76
C GLU A 527 -9.71 -6.24 40.05
N VAL A 528 -8.77 -7.03 39.54
CA VAL A 528 -7.50 -6.55 39.00
C VAL A 528 -7.22 -7.22 37.67
N THR A 529 -6.77 -6.43 36.70
CA THR A 529 -6.22 -6.90 35.43
C THR A 529 -4.70 -7.02 35.55
N HIS A 530 -4.11 -8.09 35.02
CA HIS A 530 -2.68 -8.41 35.13
C HIS A 530 -1.93 -8.27 33.80
N CYS A 531 -2.64 -8.02 32.70
CA CYS A 531 -2.04 -7.69 31.43
C CYS A 531 -3.01 -6.87 30.56
N ALA A 532 -2.43 -6.15 29.60
CA ALA A 532 -3.21 -5.61 28.50
C ALA A 532 -3.66 -6.78 27.62
N GLY A 533 -4.95 -6.81 27.26
CA GLY A 533 -5.58 -7.92 26.56
C GLY A 533 -6.24 -8.96 27.48
N GLN A 534 -6.19 -8.81 28.81
CA GLN A 534 -6.98 -9.69 29.69
C GLN A 534 -8.48 -9.42 29.51
N ILE A 535 -9.28 -10.48 29.39
CA ILE A 535 -10.74 -10.37 29.23
C ILE A 535 -11.35 -9.85 30.54
N ILE A 536 -12.14 -8.78 30.45
CA ILE A 536 -12.86 -8.17 31.58
C ILE A 536 -14.33 -8.59 31.58
N ALA A 537 -14.95 -8.57 30.40
CA ALA A 537 -16.37 -8.84 30.23
C ALA A 537 -16.68 -9.28 28.80
N PHE A 538 -17.92 -9.71 28.56
CA PHE A 538 -18.44 -10.09 27.24
C PHE A 538 -19.76 -9.36 26.97
N LEU A 539 -19.79 -8.53 25.94
CA LEU A 539 -20.98 -7.85 25.46
C LEU A 539 -21.84 -8.82 24.65
N VAL A 540 -23.16 -8.79 24.83
CA VAL A 540 -24.12 -9.55 24.02
C VAL A 540 -25.12 -8.60 23.37
N SER A 541 -25.36 -8.75 22.06
CA SER A 541 -26.29 -7.92 21.29
C SER A 541 -27.05 -8.71 20.22
N LEU A 542 -28.17 -8.15 19.80
CA LEU A 542 -28.79 -8.37 18.49
C LEU A 542 -27.93 -7.65 17.44
N LEU A 543 -27.93 -8.14 16.19
CA LEU A 543 -27.16 -7.53 15.09
C LEU A 543 -27.78 -6.22 14.61
#